data_AF-A0A6N1X660-F1
#
_entry.id   AF-A0A6N1X660-F1
#
_cell.length_a   1.000
_cell.length_b   1.000
_cell.length_c   1.000
_cell.angle_alpha   90.00
_cell.angle_beta   90.00
_cell.angle_gamma   90.00
#
_symmetry.space_group_name_H-M   'P 1'
#
loop_
_entity.id
_entity.type
_entity.pdbx_description
1 polymer ?
#
loop_
_entity_poly.entity_id
_entity_poly.type
_entity_poly.pdbx_seq_one_letter_code
_entity_poly.pdbx_strand_id
1 'polypeptide(L)'
;MFGTIDKSKGLLFITHDLEHSIRLNLQKMYQEVEGLDQNRLLNTPPEDLKRYLVEKYGITPITLQRDKWYADHENVPVDVRHDPMRFIDDRSRPVMVAGGRVEVHIPFEGESELFYAKASTYSLNPPRAVIEKNEVVLRYDTPADQPRDIRALAEQTLKEIEQYLGWQRPMIDAHNQNLSAAAGQSIHQRRERLLAQSQRAEALGIPIRRRADAPKTYALPTVKRKAVLTLPPTTTAQFKPEPALAMELYERILKVVQDMALVMERSPDAFKSMNEEALRQHFLVQLNGQFEGKATGETFNMGGKTDILLREGDRNVFIAECKFWKGPKAFREAIDQLLGYATWRDGKMAILVFIRGTQTSTVLTGIDAVAKAHENFKRAVTWPHESGVRYVLHSSGDKNRELFLTVLVFHVPI
;
A
#
# COMPACT_ATOMS: atom_id res chain seq x y z
N MET A 1 18.56 -29.01 -1.18
CA MET A 1 19.22 -29.34 0.09
C MET A 1 20.26 -28.27 0.34
N PHE A 2 19.95 -27.27 1.17
CA PHE A 2 20.88 -26.20 1.51
C PHE A 2 21.57 -26.60 2.81
N GLY A 3 22.89 -26.77 2.77
CA GLY A 3 23.69 -27.05 3.96
C GLY A 3 23.55 -25.89 4.93
N THR A 4 22.97 -26.15 6.10
CA THR A 4 22.97 -25.23 7.23
C THR A 4 24.42 -24.96 7.62
N ILE A 5 24.94 -23.81 7.20
CA ILE A 5 26.20 -23.29 7.74
C ILE A 5 25.99 -23.09 9.23
N ASP A 6 26.93 -23.60 10.00
CA ASP A 6 26.93 -23.51 11.44
C ASP A 6 27.02 -22.03 11.86
N LYS A 7 25.88 -21.47 12.31
CA LYS A 7 25.76 -20.10 12.82
C LYS A 7 26.72 -19.85 14.01
N SER A 8 27.29 -20.90 14.61
CA SER A 8 28.32 -20.80 15.66
C SER A 8 29.67 -20.24 15.18
N LYS A 9 29.98 -20.32 13.87
CA LYS A 9 31.25 -19.81 13.33
C LYS A 9 31.29 -18.27 13.19
N GLY A 10 30.15 -17.60 13.33
CA GLY A 10 30.04 -16.14 13.38
C GLY A 10 30.34 -15.40 12.08
N LEU A 11 30.46 -16.07 10.92
CA LEU A 11 30.71 -15.39 9.64
C LEU A 11 29.42 -14.75 9.11
N LEU A 12 29.48 -13.45 8.82
CA LEU A 12 28.37 -12.70 8.24
C LEU A 12 28.46 -12.63 6.71
N PHE A 13 27.32 -12.36 6.06
CA PHE A 13 27.18 -12.03 4.63
C PHE A 13 27.69 -13.08 3.62
N ILE A 14 27.72 -14.36 4.00
CA ILE A 14 28.21 -15.44 3.13
C ILE A 14 27.25 -16.61 2.92
N THR A 15 26.15 -16.67 3.67
CA THR A 15 25.37 -17.90 3.79
C THR A 15 24.44 -18.13 2.61
N HIS A 16 23.67 -17.12 2.24
CA HIS A 16 22.70 -17.23 1.13
C HIS A 16 22.78 -16.01 0.23
N ASP A 17 22.52 -16.22 -1.05
CA ASP A 17 22.54 -15.15 -2.04
C ASP A 17 21.30 -14.23 -1.89
N LEU A 18 21.54 -12.93 -1.75
CA LEU A 18 20.49 -11.93 -1.57
C LEU A 18 19.63 -11.79 -2.83
N GLU A 19 20.23 -11.81 -4.02
CA GLU A 19 19.53 -11.71 -5.29
C GLU A 19 18.59 -12.90 -5.49
N HIS A 20 19.08 -14.10 -5.17
CA HIS A 20 18.25 -15.31 -5.21
C HIS A 20 17.06 -15.20 -4.24
N SER A 21 17.29 -14.71 -3.03
CA SER A 21 16.26 -14.54 -1.99
C SER A 21 15.19 -13.52 -2.41
N ILE A 22 15.61 -12.38 -2.96
CA ILE A 22 14.74 -11.35 -3.55
C ILE A 22 13.85 -11.95 -4.64
N ARG A 23 14.45 -12.70 -5.57
CA ARG A 23 13.72 -13.33 -6.68
C ARG A 23 12.70 -14.36 -6.18
N LEU A 24 13.06 -15.18 -5.18
CA LEU A 24 12.14 -16.13 -4.57
C LEU A 24 10.97 -15.45 -3.87
N ASN A 25 11.20 -14.33 -3.18
CA ASN A 25 10.13 -13.56 -2.55
C ASN A 25 9.15 -13.01 -3.58
N LEU A 26 9.65 -12.46 -4.69
CA LEU A 26 8.79 -11.98 -5.78
C LEU A 26 7.98 -13.13 -6.42
N GLN A 27 8.60 -14.30 -6.62
CA GLN A 27 7.88 -15.49 -7.10
C GLN A 27 6.78 -15.95 -6.15
N LYS A 28 7.04 -15.96 -4.84
CA LYS A 28 6.03 -16.29 -3.82
C LYS A 28 4.87 -15.30 -3.85
N MET A 29 5.13 -14.01 -4.04
CA MET A 29 4.08 -13.00 -4.20
C MET A 29 3.19 -13.31 -5.42
N TYR A 30 3.79 -13.60 -6.59
CA TYR A 30 3.00 -13.98 -7.77
C TYR A 30 2.17 -15.24 -7.54
N GLN A 31 2.74 -16.24 -6.86
CA GLN A 31 2.01 -17.47 -6.50
C GLN A 31 0.85 -17.20 -5.54
N GLU A 32 1.02 -16.30 -4.57
CA GLU A 32 -0.08 -15.89 -3.68
C GLU A 32 -1.19 -15.20 -4.46
N VAL A 33 -0.86 -14.26 -5.36
CA VAL A 33 -1.85 -13.58 -6.21
C VAL A 33 -2.64 -14.56 -7.08
N GLU A 34 -1.97 -15.54 -7.69
CA GLU A 34 -2.63 -16.58 -8.49
C GLU A 34 -3.50 -17.53 -7.65
N GLY A 35 -3.05 -17.82 -6.43
CA GLY A 35 -3.72 -18.70 -5.47
C GLY A 35 -4.87 -18.05 -4.68
N LEU A 36 -5.04 -16.72 -4.75
CA LEU A 36 -6.15 -16.04 -4.12
C LEU A 36 -7.49 -16.49 -4.70
N ASP A 37 -8.47 -16.67 -3.83
CA ASP A 37 -9.85 -16.97 -4.22
C ASP A 37 -10.39 -15.89 -5.17
N GLN A 38 -11.09 -16.33 -6.23
CA GLN A 38 -11.58 -15.46 -7.30
C GLN A 38 -12.53 -14.37 -6.78
N ASN A 39 -13.48 -14.74 -5.90
CA ASN A 39 -14.44 -13.79 -5.35
C ASN A 39 -13.73 -12.77 -4.47
N ARG A 40 -12.76 -13.23 -3.67
CA ARG A 40 -11.97 -12.35 -2.82
C ARG A 40 -11.15 -11.36 -3.63
N LEU A 41 -10.44 -11.82 -4.67
CA LEU A 41 -9.64 -10.97 -5.52
C LEU A 41 -10.48 -9.89 -6.21
N LEU A 42 -11.71 -10.22 -6.65
CA LEU A 42 -12.62 -9.30 -7.33
C LEU A 42 -13.30 -8.30 -6.36
N ASN A 43 -13.60 -8.74 -5.13
CA ASN A 43 -14.32 -7.93 -4.14
C ASN A 43 -13.43 -7.08 -3.24
N THR A 44 -12.12 -7.31 -3.20
CA THR A 44 -11.18 -6.46 -2.46
C THR A 44 -10.63 -5.35 -3.37
N PRO A 45 -10.57 -4.09 -2.90
CA PRO A 45 -9.93 -3.01 -3.65
C PRO A 45 -8.48 -3.35 -4.04
N PRO A 46 -8.05 -3.12 -5.29
CA PRO A 46 -6.70 -3.46 -5.75
C PRO A 46 -5.58 -2.81 -4.93
N GLU A 47 -5.77 -1.57 -4.47
CA GLU A 47 -4.78 -0.86 -3.65
C GLU A 47 -4.64 -1.46 -2.24
N ASP A 48 -5.72 -2.01 -1.67
CA ASP A 48 -5.66 -2.68 -0.36
C ASP A 48 -4.90 -4.01 -0.47
N LEU A 49 -5.13 -4.77 -1.54
CA LEU A 49 -4.37 -6.00 -1.83
C LEU A 49 -2.90 -5.69 -2.11
N LYS A 50 -2.62 -4.64 -2.88
CA LYS A 50 -1.26 -4.19 -3.17
C LYS A 50 -0.51 -3.81 -1.88
N ARG A 51 -1.14 -3.02 -1.00
CA ARG A 51 -0.56 -2.66 0.30
C ARG A 51 -0.23 -3.90 1.14
N TYR A 52 -1.16 -4.85 1.24
CA TYR A 52 -0.93 -6.11 1.94
C TYR A 52 0.26 -6.90 1.36
N LEU A 53 0.36 -7.02 0.04
CA LEU A 53 1.46 -7.74 -0.61
C LEU A 53 2.80 -7.02 -0.43
N VAL A 54 2.82 -5.69 -0.53
CA VAL A 54 4.02 -4.88 -0.31
C VAL A 54 4.49 -4.99 1.14
N GLU A 55 3.58 -4.96 2.10
CA GLU A 55 3.93 -5.11 3.52
C GLU A 55 4.42 -6.54 3.85
N LYS A 56 3.85 -7.56 3.20
CA LYS A 56 4.21 -8.96 3.43
C LYS A 56 5.52 -9.39 2.76
N TYR A 57 5.79 -8.88 1.57
CA TYR A 57 6.94 -9.29 0.73
C TYR A 57 8.02 -8.21 0.61
N GLY A 58 7.81 -7.05 1.22
CA GLY A 58 8.80 -6.01 1.38
C GLY A 58 9.89 -6.45 2.33
N ILE A 59 11.11 -5.99 2.08
CA ILE A 59 12.28 -6.32 2.89
C ILE A 59 12.65 -5.09 3.70
N THR A 60 12.73 -5.23 5.03
CA THR A 60 13.14 -4.12 5.90
C THR A 60 14.66 -4.12 6.05
N PRO A 61 15.39 -3.12 5.49
CA PRO A 61 16.84 -3.08 5.54
C PRO A 61 17.36 -2.90 6.97
N ILE A 62 18.53 -3.46 7.26
CA ILE A 62 19.16 -3.32 8.57
C ILE A 62 19.65 -1.89 8.78
N THR A 63 19.38 -1.34 9.97
CA THR A 63 19.94 -0.08 10.47
C THR A 63 20.56 -0.30 11.84
N LEU A 64 21.87 -0.07 11.96
CA LEU A 64 22.61 -0.21 13.21
C LEU A 64 22.42 1.04 14.09
N GLN A 65 22.20 0.85 15.39
CA GLN A 65 22.06 1.92 16.38
C GLN A 65 23.39 2.14 17.11
N ARG A 66 24.37 2.69 16.38
CA ARG A 66 25.75 2.85 16.85
C ARG A 66 25.86 3.69 18.14
N ASP A 67 24.97 4.65 18.29
CA ASP A 67 24.83 5.54 19.44
C ASP A 67 24.39 4.81 20.73
N LYS A 68 23.85 3.59 20.61
CA LYS A 68 23.33 2.79 21.74
C LYS A 68 24.12 1.52 22.02
N TRP A 69 25.30 1.37 21.43
CA TRP A 69 26.15 0.23 21.73
C TRP A 69 26.65 0.26 23.19
N TYR A 70 26.83 -0.92 23.77
CA TYR A 70 27.37 -1.10 25.12
C TYR A 70 28.31 -2.30 25.14
N ALA A 71 29.08 -2.43 26.22
CA ALA A 71 30.02 -3.53 26.37
C ALA A 71 29.87 -4.19 27.74
N ASP A 72 29.84 -5.52 27.72
CA ASP A 72 29.92 -6.36 28.91
C ASP A 72 31.33 -6.95 29.02
N HIS A 73 31.79 -7.17 30.25
CA HIS A 73 33.10 -7.74 30.53
C HIS A 73 33.00 -8.84 31.59
N GLU A 74 33.60 -9.99 31.29
CA GLU A 74 33.71 -11.12 32.21
C GLU A 74 35.13 -11.68 32.26
N ASN A 75 35.55 -12.14 33.44
CA ASN A 75 36.82 -12.86 33.59
C ASN A 75 36.61 -14.32 33.19
N VAL A 76 37.30 -14.76 32.14
CA VAL A 76 37.20 -16.13 31.64
C VAL A 76 38.58 -16.69 31.29
N PRO A 77 38.78 -18.01 31.44
CA PRO A 77 39.96 -18.64 30.90
C PRO A 77 39.93 -18.52 29.36
N VAL A 78 41.02 -18.02 28.77
CA VAL A 78 41.19 -17.83 27.32
C VAL A 78 42.11 -18.89 26.75
N ASP A 79 41.71 -19.52 25.65
CA ASP A 79 42.53 -20.51 24.94
C ASP A 79 43.58 -19.81 24.07
N VAL A 80 44.85 -19.98 24.41
CA VAL A 80 45.99 -19.35 23.72
C VAL A 80 46.74 -20.31 22.79
N ARG A 81 46.22 -21.51 22.48
CA ARG A 81 46.93 -22.51 21.66
C ARG A 81 47.37 -22.01 20.26
N HIS A 82 46.75 -20.95 19.76
CA HIS A 82 47.04 -20.32 18.46
C HIS A 82 47.69 -18.94 18.58
N ASP A 83 48.11 -18.54 19.79
CA ASP A 83 48.80 -17.27 20.02
C ASP A 83 50.24 -17.33 19.45
N PRO A 84 50.58 -16.52 18.43
CA PRO A 84 51.90 -16.53 17.81
C PRO A 84 53.01 -15.98 18.74
N MET A 85 52.64 -15.25 19.80
CA MET A 85 53.59 -14.68 20.76
C MET A 85 54.01 -15.67 21.84
N ARG A 86 53.39 -16.87 21.89
CA ARG A 86 53.68 -17.91 22.87
C ARG A 86 54.29 -19.13 22.21
N PHE A 87 55.35 -19.65 22.83
CA PHE A 87 55.87 -20.98 22.50
C PHE A 87 54.95 -22.04 23.13
N ILE A 88 54.23 -22.78 22.28
CA ILE A 88 53.30 -23.83 22.68
C ILE A 88 53.66 -25.10 21.90
N ASP A 89 54.18 -26.08 22.63
CA ASP A 89 54.71 -27.33 22.09
C ASP A 89 53.61 -28.25 21.53
N ASP A 90 52.49 -28.39 22.25
CA ASP A 90 51.34 -29.19 21.83
C ASP A 90 50.10 -28.31 21.61
N ARG A 91 49.76 -28.09 20.34
CA ARG A 91 48.58 -27.31 19.91
C ARG A 91 47.33 -28.16 19.68
N SER A 92 47.40 -29.47 19.89
CA SER A 92 46.26 -30.38 19.67
C SER A 92 45.17 -30.22 20.74
N ARG A 93 45.51 -29.70 21.92
CA ARG A 93 44.63 -29.46 23.06
C ARG A 93 44.53 -27.98 23.44
N PRO A 94 43.43 -27.55 24.09
CA PRO A 94 43.30 -26.19 24.61
C PRO A 94 44.40 -25.86 25.61
N VAL A 95 44.96 -24.65 25.52
CA VAL A 95 45.89 -24.11 26.50
C VAL A 95 45.24 -22.88 27.11
N MET A 96 44.64 -23.05 28.29
CA MET A 96 43.84 -22.02 28.94
C MET A 96 44.71 -21.14 29.85
N VAL A 97 44.62 -19.82 29.71
CA VAL A 97 45.25 -18.83 30.61
C VAL A 97 44.22 -17.87 31.16
N ALA A 98 44.53 -17.22 32.29
CA ALA A 98 43.67 -16.17 32.83
C ALA A 98 43.54 -15.01 31.84
N GLY A 99 42.32 -14.58 31.58
CA GLY A 99 42.02 -13.48 30.68
C GLY A 99 40.63 -12.90 30.93
N GLY A 100 40.24 -12.00 30.05
CA GLY A 100 38.92 -11.40 30.02
C GLY A 100 38.26 -11.59 28.66
N ARG A 101 36.95 -11.71 28.67
CA ARG A 101 36.10 -11.58 27.49
C ARG A 101 35.39 -10.24 27.56
N VAL A 102 35.42 -9.51 26.46
CA VAL A 102 34.59 -8.33 26.26
C VAL A 102 33.62 -8.63 25.12
N GLU A 103 32.34 -8.44 25.40
CA GLU A 103 31.26 -8.54 24.42
C GLU A 103 30.76 -7.13 24.13
N VAL A 104 30.87 -6.68 22.88
CA VAL A 104 30.31 -5.40 22.46
C VAL A 104 28.98 -5.67 21.76
N HIS A 105 27.91 -5.10 22.30
CA HIS A 105 26.54 -5.25 21.84
C HIS A 105 26.12 -4.01 21.05
N ILE A 106 25.67 -4.22 19.80
CA ILE A 106 25.18 -3.15 18.92
C ILE A 106 23.74 -3.45 18.52
N PRO A 107 22.75 -2.73 19.07
CA PRO A 107 21.35 -2.90 18.67
C PRO A 107 21.12 -2.54 17.20
N PHE A 108 20.17 -3.23 16.56
CA PHE A 108 19.76 -2.94 15.19
C PHE A 108 18.25 -3.06 14.98
N GLU A 109 17.77 -2.38 13.94
CA GLU A 109 16.42 -2.52 13.39
C GLU A 109 16.46 -3.15 12.00
N GLY A 110 15.41 -3.87 11.62
CA GLY A 110 15.31 -4.56 10.33
C GLY A 110 15.34 -6.08 10.45
N GLU A 111 15.54 -6.76 9.31
CA GLU A 111 15.51 -8.23 9.25
C GLU A 111 16.87 -8.85 9.54
N SER A 112 16.97 -9.60 10.63
CA SER A 112 18.23 -10.23 11.08
C SER A 112 18.82 -11.23 10.09
N GLU A 113 18.00 -11.89 9.28
CA GLU A 113 18.46 -12.83 8.26
C GLU A 113 19.29 -12.13 7.16
N LEU A 114 19.18 -10.81 7.00
CA LEU A 114 20.02 -10.05 6.06
C LEU A 114 21.50 -10.05 6.46
N PHE A 115 21.85 -10.23 7.74
CA PHE A 115 23.25 -10.40 8.16
C PHE A 115 23.90 -11.67 7.60
N TYR A 116 23.11 -12.62 7.10
CA TYR A 116 23.60 -13.84 6.48
C TYR A 116 23.48 -13.81 4.95
N ALA A 117 22.87 -12.76 4.40
CA ALA A 117 22.68 -12.59 2.98
C ALA A 117 23.92 -11.98 2.31
N LYS A 118 24.41 -12.60 1.25
CA LYS A 118 25.52 -12.12 0.44
C LYS A 118 24.97 -11.20 -0.67
N ALA A 119 25.46 -9.96 -0.72
CA ALA A 119 25.18 -9.05 -1.83
C ALA A 119 25.96 -9.45 -3.10
N SER A 120 25.59 -8.87 -4.25
CA SER A 120 26.32 -9.06 -5.50
C SER A 120 27.77 -8.56 -5.42
N THR A 121 27.99 -7.49 -4.67
CA THR A 121 29.31 -6.99 -4.28
C THR A 121 29.72 -7.57 -2.93
N TYR A 122 30.94 -8.10 -2.83
CA TYR A 122 31.45 -8.73 -1.61
C TYR A 122 32.98 -8.60 -1.49
N SER A 123 33.50 -8.82 -0.28
CA SER A 123 34.93 -8.98 0.00
C SER A 123 35.26 -10.42 0.37
N LEU A 124 36.52 -10.85 0.16
CA LEU A 124 37.01 -12.19 0.49
C LEU A 124 37.22 -12.38 2.00
N ASN A 125 37.25 -11.29 2.77
CA ASN A 125 37.36 -11.28 4.22
C ASN A 125 36.05 -10.72 4.80
N PRO A 126 35.01 -11.54 4.99
CA PRO A 126 33.76 -11.09 5.60
C PRO A 126 33.92 -10.85 7.11
N PRO A 127 33.20 -9.87 7.67
CA PRO A 127 33.24 -9.60 9.10
C PRO A 127 32.64 -10.76 9.89
N ARG A 128 33.02 -10.84 11.16
CA ARG A 128 32.53 -11.86 12.08
C ARG A 128 31.78 -11.23 13.25
N ALA A 129 30.58 -11.74 13.51
CA ALA A 129 29.79 -11.40 14.68
C ALA A 129 28.76 -12.49 14.97
N VAL A 130 28.24 -12.49 16.19
CA VAL A 130 27.09 -13.31 16.56
C VAL A 130 25.86 -12.41 16.55
N ILE A 131 24.75 -12.88 15.97
CA ILE A 131 23.48 -12.15 15.98
C ILE A 131 22.60 -12.75 17.07
N GLU A 132 22.31 -11.97 18.10
CA GLU A 132 21.49 -12.39 19.22
C GLU A 132 20.27 -11.49 19.34
N LYS A 133 19.07 -12.06 19.16
CA LYS A 133 17.80 -11.32 19.11
C LYS A 133 17.84 -10.17 18.07
N ASN A 134 18.07 -8.94 18.52
CA ASN A 134 18.14 -7.71 17.73
C ASN A 134 19.46 -6.96 17.98
N GLU A 135 20.52 -7.68 18.37
CA GLU A 135 21.85 -7.13 18.61
C GLU A 135 22.90 -7.89 17.80
N VAL A 136 23.86 -7.14 17.30
CA VAL A 136 25.14 -7.67 16.82
C VAL A 136 26.08 -7.73 18.00
N VAL A 137 26.60 -8.92 18.29
CA VAL A 137 27.51 -9.18 19.41
C VAL A 137 28.90 -9.48 18.87
N LEU A 138 29.86 -8.61 19.20
CA LEU A 138 31.27 -8.76 18.87
C LEU A 138 32.01 -9.28 20.10
N ARG A 139 32.54 -10.50 20.02
CA ARG A 139 33.22 -11.17 21.14
C ARG A 139 34.74 -11.08 20.99
N TYR A 140 35.42 -10.58 22.01
CA TYR A 140 36.87 -10.45 22.06
C TYR A 140 37.43 -11.11 23.32
N ASP A 141 38.17 -12.21 23.13
CA ASP A 141 38.87 -12.90 24.21
C ASP A 141 40.32 -12.42 24.26
N THR A 142 40.74 -11.87 25.41
CA THR A 142 42.07 -11.26 25.59
C THR A 142 42.77 -11.84 26.82
N PRO A 143 43.98 -12.42 26.68
CA PRO A 143 44.81 -12.83 27.81
C PRO A 143 45.17 -11.66 28.72
N ALA A 144 45.22 -11.87 30.04
CA ALA A 144 45.43 -10.78 31.01
C ALA A 144 46.80 -10.08 30.87
N ASP A 145 47.79 -10.77 30.32
CA ASP A 145 49.15 -10.31 30.07
C ASP A 145 49.34 -9.65 28.69
N GLN A 146 48.31 -9.60 27.84
CA GLN A 146 48.35 -8.99 26.51
C GLN A 146 47.13 -8.09 26.26
N PRO A 147 47.01 -6.93 26.93
CA PRO A 147 45.89 -6.03 26.73
C PRO A 147 45.81 -5.55 25.27
N ARG A 148 44.60 -5.53 24.72
CA ARG A 148 44.31 -5.06 23.35
C ARG A 148 43.37 -3.88 23.39
N ASP A 149 43.46 -2.99 22.40
CA ASP A 149 42.47 -1.93 22.20
C ASP A 149 41.21 -2.51 21.55
N ILE A 150 40.31 -3.02 22.38
CA ILE A 150 39.06 -3.66 21.97
C ILE A 150 38.13 -2.67 21.27
N ARG A 151 38.19 -1.39 21.66
CA ARG A 151 37.36 -0.34 21.03
C ARG A 151 37.75 -0.13 19.58
N ALA A 152 39.05 0.01 19.28
CA ALA A 152 39.52 0.17 17.91
C ALA A 152 39.14 -1.04 17.02
N LEU A 153 39.25 -2.26 17.56
CA LEU A 153 38.84 -3.49 16.87
C LEU A 153 37.33 -3.51 16.59
N ALA A 154 36.51 -3.17 17.59
CA ALA A 154 35.06 -3.11 17.44
C ALA A 154 34.63 -2.06 16.41
N GLU A 155 35.23 -0.87 16.42
CA GLU A 155 34.95 0.17 15.43
C GLU A 155 35.33 -0.25 14.01
N GLN A 156 36.44 -0.98 13.83
CA GLN A 156 36.83 -1.51 12.54
C GLN A 156 35.85 -2.56 12.04
N THR A 157 35.51 -3.56 12.87
CA THR A 157 34.54 -4.59 12.49
C THR A 157 33.16 -3.99 12.19
N LEU A 158 32.75 -2.96 12.95
CA LEU A 158 31.49 -2.25 12.68
C LEU A 158 31.50 -1.55 11.31
N LYS A 159 32.60 -0.87 10.95
CA LYS A 159 32.74 -0.25 9.62
C LYS A 159 32.65 -1.28 8.49
N GLU A 160 33.25 -2.45 8.68
CA GLU A 160 33.14 -3.55 7.72
C GLU A 160 31.68 -4.01 7.60
N ILE A 161 30.97 -4.22 8.71
CA ILE A 161 29.55 -4.58 8.68
C ILE A 161 28.72 -3.51 7.96
N GLU A 162 28.91 -2.23 8.29
CA GLU A 162 28.23 -1.10 7.63
C GLU A 162 28.50 -1.06 6.12
N GLN A 163 29.72 -1.39 5.69
CA GLN A 163 30.07 -1.48 4.27
C GLN A 163 29.26 -2.57 3.56
N TYR A 164 29.15 -3.76 4.15
CA TYR A 164 28.35 -4.84 3.59
C TYR A 164 26.86 -4.50 3.54
N LEU A 165 26.33 -3.86 4.60
CA LEU A 165 24.96 -3.34 4.60
C LEU A 165 24.75 -2.28 3.51
N GLY A 166 25.75 -1.43 3.28
CA GLY A 166 25.77 -0.45 2.20
C GLY A 166 25.71 -1.08 0.81
N TRP A 167 26.33 -2.26 0.61
CA TRP A 167 26.24 -3.01 -0.65
C TRP A 167 24.88 -3.70 -0.84
N GLN A 168 24.24 -4.15 0.24
CA GLN A 168 22.89 -4.74 0.17
C GLN A 168 21.81 -3.69 -0.12
N ARG A 169 22.01 -2.45 0.37
CA ARG A 169 20.97 -1.42 0.39
C ARG A 169 20.37 -1.11 -0.99
N PRO A 170 21.16 -0.89 -2.07
CA PRO A 170 20.61 -0.65 -3.40
C PRO A 170 19.76 -1.82 -3.93
N MET A 171 20.14 -3.07 -3.61
CA MET A 171 19.40 -4.26 -4.05
C MET A 171 18.02 -4.33 -3.36
N ILE A 172 17.99 -4.04 -2.05
CA ILE A 172 16.75 -4.02 -1.25
C ILE A 172 15.84 -2.88 -1.68
N ASP A 173 16.39 -1.67 -1.86
CA ASP A 173 15.61 -0.51 -2.27
C ASP A 173 15.01 -0.71 -3.66
N ALA A 174 15.78 -1.27 -4.61
CA ALA A 174 15.28 -1.63 -5.93
C ALA A 174 14.17 -2.69 -5.89
N HIS A 175 14.31 -3.73 -5.06
CA HIS A 175 13.26 -4.73 -4.84
C HIS A 175 11.98 -4.09 -4.30
N ASN A 176 12.07 -3.30 -3.23
CA ASN A 176 10.91 -2.68 -2.60
C ASN A 176 10.18 -1.71 -3.54
N GLN A 177 10.93 -0.95 -4.35
CA GLN A 177 10.36 -0.07 -5.38
C GLN A 177 9.62 -0.87 -6.46
N ASN A 178 10.24 -1.96 -6.96
CA ASN A 178 9.65 -2.81 -7.99
C ASN A 178 8.44 -3.60 -7.47
N LEU A 179 8.46 -4.02 -6.20
CA LEU A 179 7.42 -4.83 -5.58
C LEU A 179 6.04 -4.18 -5.68
N SER A 180 5.96 -2.86 -5.48
CA SER A 180 4.71 -2.11 -5.58
C SER A 180 4.11 -2.16 -6.99
N ALA A 181 4.94 -1.95 -8.02
CA ALA A 181 4.51 -2.02 -9.42
C ALA A 181 4.14 -3.45 -9.82
N ALA A 182 4.98 -4.43 -9.46
CA ALA A 182 4.75 -5.85 -9.74
C ALA A 182 3.47 -6.39 -9.08
N ALA A 183 3.20 -6.01 -7.82
CA ALA A 183 1.97 -6.37 -7.13
C ALA A 183 0.74 -5.78 -7.85
N GLY A 184 0.78 -4.48 -8.19
CA GLY A 184 -0.32 -3.83 -8.93
C GLY A 184 -0.60 -4.50 -10.28
N GLN A 185 0.44 -4.76 -11.06
CA GLN A 185 0.32 -5.38 -12.39
C GLN A 185 -0.22 -6.82 -12.29
N SER A 186 0.29 -7.62 -11.36
CA SER A 186 -0.17 -9.02 -11.20
C SER A 186 -1.63 -9.11 -10.75
N ILE A 187 -2.07 -8.24 -9.83
CA ILE A 187 -3.47 -8.13 -9.42
C ILE A 187 -4.34 -7.75 -10.62
N HIS A 188 -3.96 -6.71 -11.37
CA HIS A 188 -4.72 -6.25 -12.53
C HIS A 188 -4.88 -7.35 -13.57
N GLN A 189 -3.77 -7.95 -14.00
CA GLN A 189 -3.76 -9.02 -15.01
C GLN A 189 -4.57 -10.24 -14.57
N ARG A 190 -4.56 -10.59 -13.28
CA ARG A 190 -5.36 -11.70 -12.75
C ARG A 190 -6.84 -11.35 -12.76
N ARG A 191 -7.22 -10.14 -12.34
CA ARG A 191 -8.61 -9.66 -12.35
C ARG A 191 -9.17 -9.61 -13.77
N GLU A 192 -8.44 -9.07 -14.73
CA GLU A 192 -8.85 -9.04 -16.14
C GLU A 192 -9.09 -10.44 -16.70
N ARG A 193 -8.18 -11.39 -16.42
CA ARG A 193 -8.34 -12.79 -16.83
C ARG A 193 -9.62 -13.41 -16.26
N LEU A 194 -9.94 -13.16 -14.99
CA LEU A 194 -11.16 -13.65 -14.35
C LEU A 194 -12.43 -13.01 -14.93
N LEU A 195 -12.42 -11.70 -15.18
CA LEU A 195 -13.55 -10.98 -15.79
C LEU A 195 -13.80 -11.47 -17.22
N ALA A 196 -12.75 -11.61 -18.03
CA ALA A 196 -12.85 -12.14 -19.39
C ALA A 196 -13.30 -13.61 -19.42
N GLN A 197 -12.99 -14.40 -18.39
CA GLN A 197 -13.50 -15.76 -18.25
C GLN A 197 -14.99 -15.76 -17.87
N SER A 198 -15.42 -14.86 -16.98
CA SER A 198 -16.83 -14.69 -16.60
C SER A 198 -17.69 -14.27 -17.80
N GLN A 199 -17.26 -13.26 -18.56
CA GLN A 199 -17.97 -12.78 -19.76
C GLN A 199 -18.13 -13.87 -20.83
N ARG A 200 -17.07 -14.67 -21.06
CA ARG A 200 -17.14 -15.82 -21.98
C ARG A 200 -18.11 -16.89 -21.49
N ALA A 201 -18.17 -17.12 -20.19
CA ALA A 201 -19.07 -18.10 -19.61
C ALA A 201 -20.55 -17.65 -19.68
N GLU A 202 -20.81 -16.35 -19.54
CA GLU A 202 -22.15 -15.77 -19.73
C GLU A 202 -22.58 -15.79 -21.20
N ALA A 203 -21.66 -15.53 -22.14
CA ALA A 203 -21.92 -15.57 -23.57
C ALA A 203 -22.32 -16.96 -24.10
N LEU A 204 -22.03 -18.04 -23.34
CA LEU A 204 -22.44 -19.39 -23.70
C LEU A 204 -23.94 -19.63 -23.51
N GLY A 205 -24.66 -18.78 -22.77
CA GLY A 205 -26.11 -18.92 -22.53
C GLY A 205 -26.53 -20.19 -21.76
N ILE A 206 -25.57 -21.01 -21.32
CA ILE A 206 -25.80 -22.24 -20.56
C ILE A 206 -25.67 -21.92 -19.07
N PRO A 207 -26.67 -22.22 -18.23
CA PRO A 207 -26.60 -21.97 -16.80
C PRO A 207 -25.43 -22.74 -16.18
N ILE A 208 -24.43 -21.99 -15.69
CA ILE A 208 -23.22 -22.53 -15.08
C ILE A 208 -23.62 -23.27 -13.79
N ARG A 209 -23.37 -24.58 -13.75
CA ARG A 209 -23.54 -25.40 -12.54
C ARG A 209 -22.54 -24.92 -11.51
N ARG A 210 -23.01 -24.12 -10.55
CA ARG A 210 -22.24 -23.65 -9.39
C ARG A 210 -21.73 -24.86 -8.63
N ARG A 211 -20.43 -24.95 -8.36
CA ARG A 211 -19.94 -25.88 -7.34
C ARG A 211 -20.58 -25.46 -6.00
N ALA A 212 -21.35 -26.37 -5.41
CA ALA A 212 -21.84 -26.23 -4.04
C ALA A 212 -20.69 -26.26 -3.01
N ASP A 213 -19.50 -26.66 -3.45
CA ASP A 213 -18.30 -26.83 -2.63
C ASP A 213 -17.33 -25.65 -2.72
N ALA A 214 -17.84 -24.42 -2.67
CA ALA A 214 -16.99 -23.32 -2.18
C ALA A 214 -16.88 -23.54 -0.66
N PRO A 215 -15.71 -23.90 -0.11
CA PRO A 215 -15.60 -24.20 1.30
C PRO A 215 -16.02 -22.97 2.11
N LYS A 216 -17.12 -23.12 2.86
CA LYS A 216 -17.40 -22.26 3.99
C LYS A 216 -16.26 -22.45 4.97
N THR A 217 -15.48 -21.39 5.17
CA THR A 217 -14.58 -21.23 6.32
C THR A 217 -13.36 -22.17 6.33
N TYR A 218 -12.20 -21.67 5.92
CA TYR A 218 -10.93 -22.24 6.38
C TYR A 218 -10.58 -21.61 7.74
N ALA A 219 -11.10 -22.22 8.81
CA ALA A 219 -10.60 -22.00 10.15
C ALA A 219 -9.32 -22.84 10.29
N LEU A 220 -8.16 -22.19 10.21
CA LEU A 220 -6.90 -22.82 10.62
C LEU A 220 -6.84 -22.87 12.15
N PRO A 221 -6.47 -24.01 12.73
CA PRO A 221 -6.37 -24.16 14.17
C PRO A 221 -5.20 -23.36 14.74
N THR A 222 -5.41 -22.97 15.97
CA THR A 222 -4.61 -22.09 16.81
C THR A 222 -3.17 -22.58 16.95
N VAL A 223 -2.20 -21.75 16.52
CA VAL A 223 -0.86 -21.75 17.10
C VAL A 223 -0.49 -20.30 17.41
N LYS A 224 -0.26 -20.03 18.69
CA LYS A 224 0.08 -18.72 19.25
C LYS A 224 1.43 -18.20 18.71
N ARG A 225 1.49 -16.87 18.60
CA ARG A 225 2.66 -15.95 18.50
C ARG A 225 3.32 -15.76 17.11
N LYS A 226 2.85 -14.75 16.40
CA LYS A 226 3.41 -13.38 16.26
C LYS A 226 2.27 -12.53 15.67
N ALA A 227 2.25 -11.21 15.87
CA ALA A 227 1.17 -10.35 15.38
C ALA A 227 0.98 -10.55 13.86
N VAL A 228 -0.07 -11.27 13.48
CA VAL A 228 -0.39 -11.57 12.08
C VAL A 228 -1.15 -10.36 11.55
N LEU A 229 -0.56 -9.71 10.55
CA LEU A 229 -1.28 -8.79 9.68
C LEU A 229 -2.49 -9.51 9.11
N THR A 230 -3.67 -9.19 9.64
CA THR A 230 -4.93 -9.76 9.19
C THR A 230 -5.24 -9.18 7.84
N LEU A 231 -5.42 -10.05 6.84
CA LEU A 231 -5.98 -9.69 5.55
C LEU A 231 -7.21 -8.79 5.74
N PRO A 232 -7.42 -7.76 4.90
CA PRO A 232 -8.58 -6.89 5.04
C PRO A 232 -9.86 -7.73 5.03
N PRO A 233 -10.85 -7.36 5.87
CA PRO A 233 -12.11 -8.10 5.97
C PRO A 233 -12.74 -8.19 4.58
N THR A 234 -13.34 -9.31 4.22
CA THR A 234 -13.98 -9.51 2.91
C THR A 234 -15.50 -9.55 3.09
N THR A 235 -16.24 -8.94 2.18
CA THR A 235 -17.71 -9.02 2.16
C THR A 235 -18.15 -10.42 1.71
N THR A 236 -19.06 -11.05 2.46
CA THR A 236 -19.52 -12.45 2.29
C THR A 236 -20.53 -12.66 1.15
N ALA A 237 -20.88 -11.61 0.40
CA ALA A 237 -21.90 -11.67 -0.66
C ALA A 237 -21.34 -12.25 -1.97
N GLN A 238 -22.11 -13.13 -2.62
CA GLN A 238 -21.80 -13.68 -3.95
C GLN A 238 -21.56 -12.55 -4.98
N PHE A 239 -20.47 -12.63 -5.74
CA PHE A 239 -20.18 -11.71 -6.84
C PHE A 239 -21.11 -12.02 -8.02
N LYS A 240 -22.02 -11.08 -8.34
CA LYS A 240 -22.69 -10.99 -9.65
C LYS A 240 -22.05 -9.83 -10.40
N PRO A 241 -21.57 -9.99 -11.64
CA PRO A 241 -21.13 -8.85 -12.45
C PRO A 241 -22.36 -7.99 -12.73
N GLU A 242 -22.38 -6.80 -12.12
CA GLU A 242 -23.41 -5.78 -12.30
C GLU A 242 -22.78 -4.61 -13.06
N PRO A 243 -23.53 -3.89 -13.91
CA PRO A 243 -23.00 -2.79 -14.71
C PRO A 243 -22.35 -1.75 -13.79
N ALA A 244 -21.04 -1.56 -13.95
CA ALA A 244 -20.26 -0.56 -13.25
C ALA A 244 -19.83 0.49 -14.27
N LEU A 245 -20.06 1.77 -13.98
CA LEU A 245 -19.63 2.86 -14.86
C LEU A 245 -18.12 2.75 -15.09
N ALA A 246 -17.67 2.58 -16.33
CA ALA A 246 -16.24 2.57 -16.62
C ALA A 246 -15.60 3.89 -16.17
N MET A 247 -14.39 3.86 -15.60
CA MET A 247 -13.67 5.08 -15.21
C MET A 247 -13.53 6.05 -16.39
N GLU A 248 -13.35 5.54 -17.61
CA GLU A 248 -13.28 6.34 -18.83
C GLU A 248 -14.54 7.16 -19.11
N LEU A 249 -15.73 6.57 -18.86
CA LEU A 249 -16.99 7.27 -19.03
C LEU A 249 -17.19 8.29 -17.92
N TYR A 250 -16.79 7.97 -16.68
CA TYR A 250 -16.81 8.94 -15.57
C TYR A 250 -15.92 10.16 -15.82
N GLU A 251 -14.67 9.98 -16.25
CA GLU A 251 -13.80 11.11 -16.59
C GLU A 251 -14.38 11.94 -17.74
N ARG A 252 -15.04 11.29 -18.71
CA ARG A 252 -15.72 12.00 -19.81
C ARG A 252 -16.90 12.85 -19.31
N ILE A 253 -17.70 12.32 -18.38
CA ILE A 253 -18.78 13.07 -17.73
C ILE A 253 -18.20 14.27 -16.99
N LEU A 254 -17.17 14.06 -16.17
CA LEU A 254 -16.51 15.14 -15.42
C LEU A 254 -15.93 16.20 -16.36
N LYS A 255 -15.37 15.81 -17.51
CA LYS A 255 -14.88 16.74 -18.52
C LYS A 255 -15.99 17.63 -19.08
N VAL A 256 -17.14 17.05 -19.45
CA VAL A 256 -18.31 17.82 -19.93
C VAL A 256 -18.79 18.80 -18.86
N VAL A 257 -18.82 18.35 -17.60
CA VAL A 257 -19.18 19.19 -16.45
C VAL A 257 -18.15 20.31 -16.23
N GLN A 258 -16.86 20.06 -16.43
CA GLN A 258 -15.82 21.11 -16.36
C GLN A 258 -15.94 22.13 -17.49
N ASP A 259 -16.20 21.67 -18.72
CA ASP A 259 -16.35 22.55 -19.89
C ASP A 259 -17.52 23.55 -19.70
N MET A 260 -18.50 23.22 -18.86
CA MET A 260 -19.58 24.12 -18.47
C MET A 260 -19.08 25.35 -17.67
N ALA A 261 -17.97 25.23 -16.92
CA ALA A 261 -17.36 26.37 -16.24
C ALA A 261 -17.00 27.48 -17.24
N LEU A 262 -16.44 27.10 -18.38
CA LEU A 262 -16.06 28.03 -19.44
C LEU A 262 -17.28 28.73 -20.06
N VAL A 263 -18.42 28.05 -20.15
CA VAL A 263 -19.68 28.65 -20.60
C VAL A 263 -20.17 29.70 -19.60
N MET A 264 -20.05 29.43 -18.30
CA MET A 264 -20.42 30.39 -17.24
C MET A 264 -19.51 31.63 -17.26
N GLU A 265 -18.21 31.45 -17.51
CA GLU A 265 -17.25 32.55 -17.65
C GLU A 265 -17.51 33.42 -18.88
N ARG A 266 -17.93 32.81 -20.00
CA ARG A 266 -18.19 33.51 -21.27
C ARG A 266 -19.53 34.22 -21.34
N SER A 267 -20.48 33.88 -20.47
CA SER A 267 -21.83 34.46 -20.50
C SER A 267 -22.33 34.82 -19.10
N PRO A 268 -21.63 35.69 -18.36
CA PRO A 268 -21.85 35.87 -16.94
C PRO A 268 -23.26 36.39 -16.59
N ASP A 269 -23.80 37.27 -17.43
CA ASP A 269 -25.14 37.85 -17.24
C ASP A 269 -26.25 36.79 -17.28
N ALA A 270 -26.07 35.70 -18.04
CA ALA A 270 -27.03 34.62 -18.11
C ALA A 270 -27.10 33.81 -16.81
N PHE A 271 -25.99 33.69 -16.07
CA PHE A 271 -25.89 32.83 -14.89
C PHE A 271 -26.08 33.57 -13.55
N LYS A 272 -26.06 34.91 -13.57
CA LYS A 272 -26.15 35.77 -12.38
C LYS A 272 -27.42 35.56 -11.55
N SER A 273 -28.58 35.43 -12.19
CA SER A 273 -29.87 35.26 -11.52
C SER A 273 -30.26 33.80 -11.26
N MET A 274 -29.47 32.83 -11.74
CA MET A 274 -29.81 31.41 -11.67
C MET A 274 -29.67 30.87 -10.24
N ASN A 275 -30.64 30.08 -9.82
CA ASN A 275 -30.57 29.30 -8.58
C ASN A 275 -29.95 27.91 -8.86
N GLU A 276 -29.81 27.11 -7.82
CA GLU A 276 -29.17 25.78 -7.89
C GLU A 276 -29.88 24.85 -8.88
N GLU A 277 -31.21 24.94 -8.95
CA GLU A 277 -32.06 24.16 -9.84
C GLU A 277 -31.87 24.57 -11.32
N ALA A 278 -31.82 25.87 -11.60
CA ALA A 278 -31.56 26.39 -12.94
C ALA A 278 -30.15 26.01 -13.42
N LEU A 279 -29.13 26.14 -12.57
CA LEU A 279 -27.76 25.72 -12.89
C LEU A 279 -27.71 24.23 -13.18
N ARG A 280 -28.30 23.40 -12.31
CA ARG A 280 -28.42 21.96 -12.51
C ARG A 280 -29.04 21.62 -13.87
N GLN A 281 -30.09 22.34 -14.27
CA GLN A 281 -30.74 22.05 -15.53
C GLN A 281 -29.88 22.39 -16.75
N HIS A 282 -29.03 23.41 -16.67
CA HIS A 282 -28.03 23.66 -17.70
C HIS A 282 -27.01 22.52 -17.81
N PHE A 283 -26.53 21.97 -16.68
CA PHE A 283 -25.66 20.79 -16.71
C PHE A 283 -26.36 19.58 -17.34
N LEU A 284 -27.63 19.33 -17.00
CA LEU A 284 -28.41 18.23 -17.56
C LEU A 284 -28.58 18.35 -19.08
N VAL A 285 -28.88 19.55 -19.60
CA VAL A 285 -29.03 19.76 -21.06
C VAL A 285 -27.71 19.48 -21.79
N GLN A 286 -26.58 19.91 -21.24
CA GLN A 286 -25.27 19.66 -21.85
C GLN A 286 -24.88 18.18 -21.80
N LEU A 287 -25.12 17.53 -20.66
CA LEU A 287 -24.89 16.10 -20.51
C LEU A 287 -25.77 15.30 -21.48
N ASN A 288 -27.08 15.54 -21.50
CA ASN A 288 -27.97 14.85 -22.44
C ASN A 288 -27.58 15.14 -23.90
N GLY A 289 -27.21 16.37 -24.26
CA GLY A 289 -26.78 16.67 -25.63
C GLY A 289 -25.50 15.96 -26.09
N GLN A 290 -24.58 15.61 -25.17
CA GLN A 290 -23.33 14.90 -25.49
C GLN A 290 -23.47 13.37 -25.42
N PHE A 291 -24.47 12.89 -24.68
CA PHE A 291 -24.67 11.47 -24.41
C PHE A 291 -25.91 10.88 -25.12
N GLU A 292 -26.85 11.71 -25.59
CA GLU A 292 -27.94 11.30 -26.50
C GLU A 292 -27.39 11.11 -27.93
N GLY A 293 -27.44 9.88 -28.44
CA GLY A 293 -27.03 9.54 -29.80
C GLY A 293 -26.16 8.28 -29.92
N LYS A 294 -25.69 7.71 -28.79
CA LYS A 294 -25.09 6.39 -28.75
C LYS A 294 -26.12 5.41 -28.21
N ALA A 295 -26.47 4.41 -29.00
CA ALA A 295 -27.60 3.51 -28.80
C ALA A 295 -27.48 2.57 -27.57
N THR A 296 -27.61 3.12 -26.36
CA THR A 296 -27.87 2.41 -25.10
C THR A 296 -28.76 3.31 -24.24
N GLY A 297 -29.69 2.75 -23.47
CA GLY A 297 -30.71 3.48 -22.69
C GLY A 297 -30.18 4.27 -21.49
N GLU A 298 -29.11 5.05 -21.70
CA GLU A 298 -28.40 5.85 -20.70
C GLU A 298 -28.88 7.31 -20.77
N THR A 299 -29.83 7.68 -19.92
CA THR A 299 -30.37 9.05 -19.89
C THR A 299 -30.11 9.69 -18.54
N PHE A 300 -29.65 10.96 -18.54
CA PHE A 300 -29.53 11.71 -17.28
C PHE A 300 -30.92 12.19 -16.85
N ASN A 301 -31.33 11.76 -15.67
CA ASN A 301 -32.63 12.06 -15.09
C ASN A 301 -32.48 12.82 -13.78
N MET A 302 -33.57 13.50 -13.38
CA MET A 302 -33.67 14.13 -12.07
C MET A 302 -33.99 13.06 -11.02
N GLY A 303 -33.14 12.94 -9.99
CA GLY A 303 -33.33 12.00 -8.87
C GLY A 303 -34.07 12.58 -7.66
N GLY A 304 -33.99 13.91 -7.52
CA GLY A 304 -34.53 14.71 -6.43
C GLY A 304 -34.53 16.19 -6.85
N LYS A 305 -34.58 17.14 -5.90
CA LYS A 305 -34.58 18.58 -6.22
C LYS A 305 -33.24 19.05 -6.82
N THR A 306 -32.13 18.43 -6.41
CA THR A 306 -30.76 18.92 -6.65
C THR A 306 -29.84 17.89 -7.29
N ASP A 307 -30.36 16.70 -7.61
CA ASP A 307 -29.57 15.54 -8.04
C ASP A 307 -29.60 15.34 -9.56
N ILE A 308 -28.44 15.00 -10.12
CA ILE A 308 -28.25 14.53 -11.51
C ILE A 308 -27.92 13.04 -11.45
N LEU A 309 -28.76 12.19 -12.04
CA LEU A 309 -28.56 10.74 -12.05
C LEU A 309 -28.35 10.23 -13.48
N LEU A 310 -27.32 9.43 -13.72
CA LEU A 310 -27.23 8.59 -14.91
C LEU A 310 -27.78 7.21 -14.58
N ARG A 311 -28.72 6.71 -15.40
CA ARG A 311 -29.29 5.37 -15.25
C ARG A 311 -28.88 4.46 -16.39
N GLU A 312 -28.59 3.21 -16.06
CA GLU A 312 -28.45 2.12 -17.02
C GLU A 312 -29.44 1.01 -16.61
N GLY A 313 -30.56 0.89 -17.35
CA GLY A 313 -31.71 0.08 -16.93
C GLY A 313 -32.38 0.63 -15.66
N ASP A 314 -32.60 -0.23 -14.66
CA ASP A 314 -33.23 0.15 -13.37
C ASP A 314 -32.21 0.67 -12.30
N ARG A 315 -30.95 0.93 -12.69
CA ARG A 315 -29.86 1.19 -11.73
C ARG A 315 -29.16 2.53 -11.97
N ASN A 316 -28.79 3.21 -10.89
CA ASN A 316 -28.04 4.47 -10.95
C ASN A 316 -26.52 4.18 -11.03
N VAL A 317 -25.89 4.62 -12.11
CA VAL A 317 -24.45 4.38 -12.38
C VAL A 317 -23.58 5.61 -12.12
N PHE A 318 -24.18 6.81 -12.11
CA PHE A 318 -23.56 8.07 -11.70
C PHE A 318 -24.55 8.93 -10.93
N ILE A 319 -24.06 9.62 -9.90
CA ILE A 319 -24.85 10.53 -9.07
C ILE A 319 -24.06 11.81 -8.87
N ALA A 320 -24.63 12.95 -9.23
CA ALA A 320 -24.06 14.25 -8.95
C ALA A 320 -25.02 15.10 -8.11
N GLU A 321 -24.51 15.67 -7.02
CA GLU A 321 -25.23 16.65 -6.20
C GLU A 321 -24.77 18.06 -6.60
N CYS A 322 -25.72 18.93 -6.88
CA CYS A 322 -25.48 20.35 -7.10
C CYS A 322 -25.71 21.12 -5.79
N LYS A 323 -24.77 21.95 -5.34
CA LYS A 323 -24.98 22.75 -4.11
C LYS A 323 -24.25 24.08 -4.10
N PHE A 324 -24.92 25.15 -3.68
CA PHE A 324 -24.22 26.39 -3.33
C PHE A 324 -23.41 26.22 -2.04
N TRP A 325 -22.18 26.75 -2.04
CA TRP A 325 -21.35 26.77 -0.85
C TRP A 325 -21.96 27.66 0.24
N LYS A 326 -22.38 27.03 1.33
CA LYS A 326 -22.89 27.70 2.56
C LYS A 326 -22.01 27.39 3.78
N GLY A 327 -20.82 26.85 3.55
CA GLY A 327 -19.86 26.45 4.57
C GLY A 327 -19.76 24.94 4.83
N PRO A 328 -18.82 24.53 5.72
CA PRO A 328 -18.47 23.14 5.97
C PRO A 328 -19.62 22.20 6.32
N LYS A 329 -20.58 22.67 7.14
CA LYS A 329 -21.72 21.86 7.60
C LYS A 329 -22.63 21.46 6.43
N ALA A 330 -22.97 22.40 5.55
CA ALA A 330 -23.82 22.15 4.40
C ALA A 330 -23.17 21.22 3.37
N PHE A 331 -21.84 21.23 3.29
CA PHE A 331 -21.06 20.33 2.45
C PHE A 331 -21.00 18.91 3.04
N ARG A 332 -20.84 18.75 4.36
CA ARG A 332 -20.94 17.43 5.02
C ARG A 332 -22.30 16.79 4.75
N GLU A 333 -23.38 17.56 4.88
CA GLU A 333 -24.74 17.11 4.57
C GLU A 333 -24.90 16.66 3.10
N ALA A 334 -24.16 17.26 2.16
CA ALA A 334 -24.17 16.83 0.76
C ALA A 334 -23.46 15.48 0.56
N ILE A 335 -22.36 15.23 1.29
CA ILE A 335 -21.71 13.91 1.30
C ILE A 335 -22.67 12.86 1.88
N ASP A 336 -23.31 13.17 3.01
CA ASP A 336 -24.29 12.29 3.66
C ASP A 336 -25.47 11.96 2.71
N GLN A 337 -25.98 12.96 1.99
CA GLN A 337 -27.05 12.80 0.99
C GLN A 337 -26.64 11.89 -0.17
N LEU A 338 -25.46 12.12 -0.76
CA LEU A 338 -24.92 11.26 -1.82
C LEU A 338 -24.74 9.81 -1.38
N LEU A 339 -24.22 9.60 -0.17
CA LEU A 339 -24.07 8.28 0.42
C LEU A 339 -25.42 7.60 0.68
N GLY A 340 -26.47 8.37 0.95
CA GLY A 340 -27.85 7.90 1.06
C GLY A 340 -28.44 7.41 -0.25
N TYR A 341 -28.13 8.07 -1.37
CA TYR A 341 -28.56 7.64 -2.72
C TYR A 341 -27.69 6.56 -3.35
N ALA A 342 -26.47 6.36 -2.84
CA ALA A 342 -25.53 5.38 -3.36
C ALA A 342 -26.06 3.94 -3.13
N THR A 343 -26.79 3.41 -4.12
CA THR A 343 -27.27 2.03 -4.13
C THR A 343 -26.11 1.06 -4.30
N TRP A 344 -25.68 0.47 -3.20
CA TRP A 344 -24.98 -0.82 -2.99
C TRP A 344 -23.82 -1.33 -3.89
N ARG A 345 -23.34 -0.72 -5.00
CA ARG A 345 -22.00 -1.06 -5.55
C ARG A 345 -21.40 0.02 -6.49
N ASP A 346 -20.09 0.27 -6.34
CA ASP A 346 -19.20 1.13 -7.16
C ASP A 346 -19.79 2.44 -7.72
N GLY A 347 -20.31 3.27 -6.80
CA GLY A 347 -20.79 4.61 -7.13
C GLY A 347 -19.65 5.56 -7.48
N LYS A 348 -19.64 6.05 -8.72
CA LYS A 348 -18.88 7.22 -9.10
C LYS A 348 -19.79 8.43 -8.95
N MET A 349 -19.39 9.34 -8.09
CA MET A 349 -20.20 10.45 -7.66
C MET A 349 -19.48 11.76 -7.90
N ALA A 350 -20.26 12.84 -7.98
CA ALA A 350 -19.70 14.18 -7.99
C ALA A 350 -20.49 15.12 -7.08
N ILE A 351 -19.82 16.14 -6.55
CA ILE A 351 -20.49 17.30 -5.96
C ILE A 351 -20.06 18.52 -6.76
N LEU A 352 -21.03 19.23 -7.33
CA LEU A 352 -20.82 20.49 -8.03
C LEU A 352 -21.10 21.62 -7.04
N VAL A 353 -20.03 22.23 -6.54
CA VAL A 353 -20.07 23.31 -5.55
C VAL A 353 -20.07 24.65 -6.27
N PHE A 354 -21.15 25.41 -6.12
CA PHE A 354 -21.27 26.75 -6.68
C PHE A 354 -20.86 27.80 -5.65
N ILE A 355 -19.97 28.73 -6.02
CA ILE A 355 -19.49 29.79 -5.14
C ILE A 355 -19.90 31.17 -5.71
N ARG A 356 -20.31 32.07 -4.81
CA ARG A 356 -20.55 33.50 -5.10
C ARG A 356 -19.77 34.33 -4.08
N GLY A 357 -18.84 35.16 -4.57
CA GLY A 357 -18.12 36.12 -3.73
C GLY A 357 -17.17 35.52 -2.68
N THR A 358 -16.89 34.22 -2.74
CA THR A 358 -15.92 33.52 -1.87
C THR A 358 -14.74 33.06 -2.72
N GLN A 359 -13.52 33.14 -2.20
CA GLN A 359 -12.34 32.65 -2.90
C GLN A 359 -12.34 31.11 -3.00
N THR A 360 -12.02 30.60 -4.20
CA THR A 360 -11.98 29.16 -4.49
C THR A 360 -11.03 28.40 -3.56
N SER A 361 -9.86 28.97 -3.24
CA SER A 361 -8.87 28.36 -2.33
C SER A 361 -9.43 28.11 -0.92
N THR A 362 -10.19 29.06 -0.37
CA THR A 362 -10.86 28.94 0.94
C THR A 362 -11.88 27.82 0.91
N VAL A 363 -12.64 27.71 -0.19
CA VAL A 363 -13.68 26.69 -0.35
C VAL A 363 -13.05 25.31 -0.52
N LEU A 364 -11.99 25.17 -1.32
CA LEU A 364 -11.25 23.91 -1.48
C LEU A 364 -10.62 23.44 -0.17
N THR A 365 -10.04 24.35 0.61
CA THR A 365 -9.50 24.02 1.95
C THR A 365 -10.59 23.53 2.89
N GLY A 366 -11.76 24.19 2.87
CA GLY A 366 -12.92 23.77 3.65
C GLY A 366 -13.48 22.41 3.23
N ILE A 367 -13.58 22.17 1.92
CA ILE A 367 -13.97 20.87 1.34
C ILE A 367 -13.02 19.78 1.80
N ASP A 368 -11.71 20.01 1.70
CA ASP A 368 -10.70 19.01 2.04
C ASP A 368 -10.70 18.64 3.52
N ALA A 369 -10.82 19.65 4.40
CA ALA A 369 -10.94 19.42 5.83
C ALA A 369 -12.19 18.59 6.17
N VAL A 370 -13.34 18.90 5.58
CA VAL A 370 -14.60 18.18 5.83
C VAL A 370 -14.56 16.77 5.26
N ALA A 371 -14.08 16.61 4.03
CA ALA A 371 -14.01 15.31 3.37
C ALA A 371 -13.09 14.35 4.14
N LYS A 372 -11.91 14.82 4.59
CA LYS A 372 -10.97 14.01 5.39
C LYS A 372 -11.49 13.68 6.79
N ALA A 373 -12.30 14.55 7.38
CA ALA A 373 -12.93 14.33 8.67
C ALA A 373 -14.20 13.46 8.60
N HIS A 374 -14.67 13.11 7.40
CA HIS A 374 -15.86 12.28 7.23
C HIS A 374 -15.59 10.84 7.66
N GLU A 375 -16.56 10.21 8.34
CA GLU A 375 -16.39 8.83 8.86
C GLU A 375 -16.15 7.80 7.75
N ASN A 376 -16.74 8.05 6.58
CA ASN A 376 -16.59 7.25 5.36
C ASN A 376 -15.30 7.51 4.59
N PHE A 377 -14.42 8.43 5.03
CA PHE A 377 -13.21 8.76 4.29
C PHE A 377 -12.20 7.60 4.29
N LYS A 378 -11.68 7.26 3.11
CA LYS A 378 -10.56 6.31 2.98
C LYS A 378 -9.25 6.99 2.60
N ARG A 379 -9.25 7.75 1.50
CA ARG A 379 -8.04 8.41 0.98
C ARG A 379 -8.36 9.56 0.03
N ALA A 380 -7.40 10.47 -0.10
CA ALA A 380 -7.37 11.44 -1.18
C ALA A 380 -6.71 10.85 -2.42
N VAL A 381 -7.16 11.27 -3.60
CA VAL A 381 -6.62 10.86 -4.90
C VAL A 381 -6.15 12.10 -5.63
N THR A 382 -4.91 12.08 -6.11
CA THR A 382 -4.40 13.16 -6.96
C THR A 382 -5.24 13.25 -8.22
N TRP A 383 -5.76 14.44 -8.50
CA TRP A 383 -6.57 14.70 -9.68
C TRP A 383 -6.06 15.99 -10.36
N PRO A 384 -5.80 15.97 -11.68
CA PRO A 384 -4.98 16.98 -12.35
C PRO A 384 -5.71 18.30 -12.66
N HIS A 385 -6.64 18.75 -11.80
CA HIS A 385 -7.42 19.97 -12.01
C HIS A 385 -7.41 20.86 -10.77
N GLU A 386 -7.14 22.15 -10.97
CA GLU A 386 -7.02 23.14 -9.88
C GLU A 386 -8.37 23.53 -9.26
N SER A 387 -9.47 23.34 -10.00
CA SER A 387 -10.83 23.70 -9.57
C SER A 387 -11.58 22.58 -8.85
N GLY A 388 -10.90 21.51 -8.43
CA GLY A 388 -11.55 20.46 -7.67
C GLY A 388 -10.61 19.44 -7.06
N VAL A 389 -11.21 18.49 -6.36
CA VAL A 389 -10.51 17.50 -5.53
C VAL A 389 -11.22 16.16 -5.64
N ARG A 390 -10.45 15.08 -5.50
CA ARG A 390 -10.99 13.72 -5.57
C ARG A 390 -10.67 12.92 -4.33
N TYR A 391 -11.68 12.22 -3.85
CA TYR A 391 -11.61 11.36 -2.69
C TYR A 391 -12.16 9.98 -3.00
N VAL A 392 -11.67 9.00 -2.24
CA VAL A 392 -12.29 7.69 -2.14
C VAL A 392 -12.93 7.59 -0.77
N LEU A 393 -14.23 7.35 -0.78
CA LEU A 393 -15.04 7.08 0.40
C LEU A 393 -15.37 5.59 0.45
N HIS A 394 -15.81 5.09 1.61
CA HIS A 394 -16.45 3.79 1.73
C HIS A 394 -17.96 3.90 1.94
N SER A 395 -18.72 2.89 1.53
CA SER A 395 -20.17 2.86 1.81
C SER A 395 -20.44 2.73 3.33
N SER A 396 -21.52 3.33 3.83
CA SER A 396 -21.88 3.30 5.25
C SER A 396 -22.23 1.91 5.79
N GLY A 397 -22.58 0.96 4.91
CA GLY A 397 -22.87 -0.43 5.27
C GLY A 397 -21.74 -1.43 5.00
N ASP A 398 -20.68 -1.04 4.29
CA ASP A 398 -19.58 -1.94 3.91
C ASP A 398 -18.29 -1.16 3.66
N LYS A 399 -17.32 -1.28 4.58
CA LYS A 399 -16.02 -0.59 4.51
C LYS A 399 -15.15 -1.01 3.33
N ASN A 400 -15.43 -2.16 2.71
CA ASN A 400 -14.66 -2.63 1.55
C ASN A 400 -15.13 -2.01 0.25
N ARG A 401 -16.35 -1.46 0.20
CA ARG A 401 -16.91 -0.86 -1.01
C ARG A 401 -16.41 0.56 -1.15
N GLU A 402 -15.67 0.82 -2.22
CA GLU A 402 -15.12 2.15 -2.51
C GLU A 402 -16.05 2.94 -3.42
N LEU A 403 -16.20 4.22 -3.09
CA LEU A 403 -16.98 5.17 -3.86
C LEU A 403 -16.06 6.32 -4.24
N PHE A 404 -16.01 6.65 -5.52
CA PHE A 404 -15.24 7.80 -6.00
C PHE A 404 -16.09 9.05 -5.87
N LEU A 405 -15.60 10.04 -5.15
CA LEU A 405 -16.22 11.35 -5.03
C LEU A 405 -15.29 12.40 -5.65
N THR A 406 -15.73 13.02 -6.74
CA THR A 406 -15.04 14.20 -7.29
C THR A 406 -15.83 15.45 -6.95
N VAL A 407 -15.20 16.39 -6.25
CA VAL A 407 -15.80 17.68 -5.92
C VAL A 407 -15.24 18.72 -6.87
N LEU A 408 -16.13 19.40 -7.58
CA LEU A 408 -15.84 20.43 -8.56
C LEU A 408 -16.37 21.77 -8.05
N VAL A 409 -15.56 22.82 -8.09
CA VAL A 409 -15.94 24.16 -7.64
C VAL A 409 -16.10 25.09 -8.85
N PHE A 410 -17.27 25.72 -8.96
CA PHE A 410 -17.62 26.63 -10.05
C PHE A 410 -17.90 28.03 -9.52
N HIS A 411 -17.26 29.03 -10.13
CA HIS A 411 -17.54 30.41 -9.84
C HIS A 411 -18.82 30.86 -10.57
N VAL A 412 -19.86 31.20 -9.81
CA VAL A 412 -21.08 31.79 -10.37
C VAL A 412 -20.96 33.32 -10.31
N PRO A 413 -21.08 34.02 -11.45
CA PRO A 413 -21.05 35.49 -11.50
C PRO A 413 -22.07 36.13 -10.55
N ILE A 414 -21.72 37.31 -10.02
CA ILE A 414 -22.55 38.09 -9.08
C ILE A 414 -23.25 39.24 -9.78
#